data_AF-A0AAV5SQ38-F1
#
_entry.id   AF-A0AAV5SQ38-F1
#
_cell.length_a   1.000
_cell.length_b   1.000
_cell.length_c   1.000
_cell.angle_alpha   90.00
_cell.angle_beta   90.00
_cell.angle_gamma   90.00
#
_symmetry.space_group_name_H-M   'P 1'
#
loop_
_entity.id
_entity.type
_entity.pdbx_description
1 polymer ?
#
loop_
_entity_poly.entity_id
_entity_poly.type
_entity_poly.pdbx_seq_one_letter_code
_entity_poly.pdbx_strand_id
1 'polypeptide(L)' 'QANPEIVSACIDKLSTAAQVAAIKQRDLVSSDEQDVMKLITELRAIQSSASEDVQKELEVHNREVAIAVGL' A
#
# COMPACT_ATOMS: atom_id res chain seq x y z
N GLN A 1 11.59 12.89 -0.93
CA GLN A 1 11.32 11.91 0.13
C GLN A 1 9.82 11.83 0.30
N ALA A 2 9.22 10.65 0.15
CA ALA A 2 7.82 10.46 0.56
C ALA A 2 7.71 10.80 2.05
N ASN A 3 6.83 11.72 2.43
CA ASN A 3 6.62 12.02 3.84
C ASN A 3 5.80 10.86 4.44
N PRO A 4 6.34 10.06 5.38
CA PRO A 4 5.63 8.91 5.96
C PRO A 4 4.31 9.31 6.61
N GLU A 5 4.16 10.55 7.06
CA GLU A 5 2.91 11.08 7.61
C GLU A 5 1.80 11.22 6.55
N ILE A 6 2.14 11.53 5.30
CA ILE A 6 1.18 11.64 4.20
C ILE A 6 0.63 10.24 3.85
N VAL A 7 1.50 9.24 3.80
CA VAL A 7 1.09 7.85 3.53
C VAL A 7 0.19 7.36 4.66
N SER A 8 0.53 7.63 5.92
CA SER A 8 -0.33 7.27 7.06
C SER A 8 -1.70 7.94 7.00
N ALA A 9 -1.76 9.24 6.69
CA ALA A 9 -3.02 9.96 6.56
C ALA A 9 -3.89 9.46 5.38
N CYS A 10 -3.28 8.98 4.30
CA CYS A 10 -3.99 8.32 3.21
C CYS A 10 -4.52 6.94 3.59
N ILE A 11 -3.80 6.20 4.46
CA ILE A 11 -4.24 4.89 4.97
C ILE A 11 -5.46 5.06 5.87
N ASP A 12 -5.47 6.06 6.75
CA ASP A 12 -6.57 6.28 7.71
C ASP A 12 -7.94 6.53 7.05
N LYS A 13 -7.96 6.91 5.77
CA LYS A 13 -9.18 7.11 4.98
C LYS A 13 -9.82 5.82 4.46
N LEU A 14 -9.09 4.71 4.52
CA LEU A 14 -9.53 3.43 3.98
C LEU A 14 -10.48 2.70 4.94
N SER A 15 -11.24 1.75 4.41
CA SER A 15 -11.97 0.76 5.22
C SER A 15 -11.01 -0.05 6.09
N THR A 16 -11.47 -0.59 7.22
CA THR A 16 -10.62 -1.37 8.13
C THR A 16 -9.90 -2.54 7.43
N ALA A 17 -10.57 -3.20 6.49
CA ALA A 17 -9.96 -4.29 5.72
C ALA A 17 -8.86 -3.78 4.77
N ALA A 18 -9.09 -2.64 4.10
CA ALA A 18 -8.09 -2.00 3.23
C ALA A 18 -6.93 -1.38 4.03
N GLN A 19 -7.17 -0.82 5.22
CA GLN A 19 -6.13 -0.33 6.11
C GLN A 19 -5.12 -1.42 6.45
N VAL A 20 -5.58 -2.62 6.80
CA VAL A 20 -4.69 -3.76 7.11
C VAL A 20 -3.79 -4.11 5.91
N ALA A 21 -4.34 -4.10 4.70
CA ALA A 21 -3.56 -4.39 3.50
C ALA A 21 -2.57 -3.25 3.18
N ALA A 22 -2.99 -1.99 3.26
CA ALA A 22 -2.15 -0.83 2.96
C ALA A 22 -1.00 -0.65 3.97
N ILE A 23 -1.23 -0.95 5.26
CA ILE A 23 -0.18 -0.99 6.29
C ILE A 23 0.89 -2.02 5.94
N LYS A 24 0.48 -3.24 5.56
CA LYS A 24 1.42 -4.29 5.15
C LYS A 24 2.23 -3.88 3.91
N GLN A 25 1.60 -3.22 2.94
CA GLN A 25 2.29 -2.70 1.76
C GLN A 25 3.32 -1.62 2.12
N ARG A 26 2.95 -0.67 2.96
CA ARG A 26 3.85 0.38 3.47
C ARG A 26 5.05 -0.22 4.20
N ASP A 27 4.80 -1.16 5.12
CA ASP A 27 5.84 -1.78 5.94
C ASP A 27 6.80 -2.60 5.08
N LEU A 28 6.27 -3.29 4.07
CA LEU A 28 7.07 -4.05 3.10
C LEU A 28 7.97 -3.13 2.26
N VAL A 29 7.44 -2.03 1.74
CA VAL A 29 8.21 -1.04 0.94
C VAL A 29 9.23 -0.28 1.80
N SER A 30 8.96 -0.14 3.11
CA SER A 30 9.87 0.50 4.06
C SER A 30 10.86 -0.48 4.68
N SER A 31 10.80 -1.76 4.34
CA SER A 31 11.72 -2.77 4.85
C SER A 31 13.09 -2.67 4.18
N ASP A 32 14.12 -3.23 4.81
CA ASP A 32 15.46 -3.35 4.23
C ASP A 32 15.54 -4.41 3.11
N GLU A 33 14.41 -4.96 2.66
CA GLU A 33 14.35 -5.94 1.57
C GLU A 33 14.79 -5.30 0.25
N GLN A 34 15.79 -5.90 -0.38
CA GLN A 34 16.35 -5.42 -1.65
C GLN A 34 15.99 -6.32 -2.83
N ASP A 35 15.45 -7.52 -2.56
CA ASP A 35 14.94 -8.40 -3.61
C ASP A 35 13.63 -7.84 -4.17
N VAL A 36 13.75 -7.13 -5.29
CA VAL A 36 12.62 -6.53 -6.01
C VAL A 36 11.59 -7.59 -6.43
N MET A 37 12.03 -8.80 -6.82
CA MET A 37 11.10 -9.86 -7.21
C MET A 37 10.30 -10.36 -6.01
N LYS A 38 10.96 -10.52 -4.86
CA LYS A 38 10.30 -10.90 -3.61
C LYS A 38 9.32 -9.82 -3.15
N LEU A 39 9.70 -8.55 -3.18
CA LEU A 39 8.82 -7.41 -2.90
C LEU A 39 7.56 -7.45 -3.77
N ILE A 40 7.71 -7.64 -5.09
CA ILE A 40 6.56 -7.72 -6.01
C ILE A 40 5.66 -8.92 -5.68
N THR A 41 6.24 -10.08 -5.38
CA THR A 41 5.49 -11.28 -5.02
C THR A 41 4.68 -11.07 -3.73
N GLU A 42 5.28 -10.49 -2.71
CA GLU A 42 4.61 -10.23 -1.43
C GLU A 42 3.54 -9.15 -1.56
N LEU A 43 3.79 -8.08 -2.32
CA LEU A 43 2.78 -7.05 -2.64
C LEU A 43 1.57 -7.65 -3.36
N ARG A 44 1.79 -8.54 -4.34
CA ARG A 44 0.71 -9.26 -5.04
C ARG A 44 -0.05 -10.19 -4.10
N ALA A 45 0.65 -10.91 -3.23
CA ALA A 45 -0.01 -11.79 -2.26
C ALA A 45 -0.93 -11.01 -1.32
N ILE A 46 -0.50 -9.83 -0.85
CA ILE A 46 -1.33 -8.93 -0.03
C ILE A 46 -2.59 -8.52 -0.79
N GLN A 47 -2.46 -8.07 -2.05
CA GLN A 47 -3.61 -7.66 -2.87
C GLN A 47 -4.56 -8.83 -3.20
N SER A 48 -4.02 -9.99 -3.61
CA SER A 48 -4.84 -11.16 -3.95
C SER A 48 -5.54 -11.80 -2.76
N SER A 49 -5.06 -11.57 -1.53
CA SER A 49 -5.74 -12.02 -0.31
C SER A 49 -6.95 -11.16 0.08
N ALA A 50 -7.13 -10.00 -0.56
CA ALA A 50 -8.21 -9.08 -0.29
C ALA A 50 -9.42 -9.30 -1.20
N SER A 51 -10.61 -8.89 -0.75
CA SER A 51 -11.83 -8.89 -1.57
C SER A 51 -11.71 -7.90 -2.73
N GLU A 52 -12.50 -8.09 -3.79
CA GLU A 52 -12.50 -7.19 -4.97
C GLU A 52 -12.76 -5.72 -4.59
N ASP A 53 -13.65 -5.46 -3.63
CA ASP A 53 -13.92 -4.10 -3.14
C ASP A 53 -12.68 -3.48 -2.47
N VAL A 54 -11.96 -4.26 -1.65
CA VAL A 54 -10.72 -3.80 -1.01
C VAL A 54 -9.61 -3.61 -2.04
N GLN A 55 -9.53 -4.46 -3.07
CA GLN A 55 -8.54 -4.29 -4.14
C GLN A 55 -8.74 -2.97 -4.90
N LYS A 56 -10.00 -2.64 -5.26
CA LYS A 56 -10.33 -1.36 -5.90
C LYS A 56 -10.00 -0.17 -5.00
N GLU A 57 -10.32 -0.28 -3.71
CA GLU A 57 -10.01 0.76 -2.73
C GLU A 57 -8.49 0.99 -2.61
N LEU A 58 -7.70 -0.09 -2.58
CA LEU A 58 -6.23 -0.04 -2.56
C LEU A 58 -5.65 0.54 -3.86
N GLU A 59 -6.25 0.28 -5.02
CA GLU A 59 -5.80 0.84 -6.30
C GLU A 59 -5.97 2.36 -6.31
N VAL A 60 -7.12 2.86 -5.83
CA VAL A 60 -7.36 4.29 -5.65
C VAL A 60 -6.37 4.88 -4.64
N HIS A 61 -6.19 4.24 -3.49
CA HIS A 61 -5.23 4.65 -2.47
C HIS A 61 -3.81 4.79 -3.03
N ASN A 62 -3.32 3.77 -3.74
CA ASN A 62 -1.98 3.77 -4.31
C ASN A 62 -1.79 4.91 -5.33
N ARG A 63 -2.84 5.22 -6.10
CA ARG A 63 -2.83 6.36 -7.01
C ARG A 63 -2.79 7.71 -6.27
N GLU A 64 -3.58 7.86 -5.21
CA GLU A 64 -3.55 9.07 -4.37
C GLU A 64 -2.19 9.25 -3.69
N VAL A 65 -1.60 8.16 -3.20
CA VAL A 65 -0.24 8.17 -2.61
C VAL A 65 0.79 8.57 -3.66
N ALA A 66 0.75 7.99 -4.87
CA ALA A 66 1.66 8.35 -5.96
C ALA A 66 1.61 9.85 -6.28
N ILE A 67 0.41 10.40 -6.44
CA ILE A 67 0.20 11.84 -6.65
C ILE A 67 0.76 12.66 -5.48
N ALA A 68 0.49 12.24 -4.24
CA ALA A 68 0.90 12.97 -3.03
C ALA A 68 2.42 12.94 -2.79
N VAL A 69 3.12 11.92 -3.26
CA VAL A 69 4.59 11.79 -3.13
C VAL A 69 5.35 12.19 -4.40
N GLY A 70 4.65 12.52 -5.48
CA GLY A 70 5.23 13.01 -6.74
C GLY A 70 5.82 11.92 -7.64
N LEU A 71 5.23 10.71 -7.62
CA LEU A 71 5.53 9.58 -8.53
C LEU A 71 4.49 9.50 -9.65
#